data_AF-A0A819KUY7-F1
#
_entry.id   AF-A0A819KUY7-F1
#
_cell.length_a   1.000
_cell.length_b   1.000
_cell.length_c   1.000
_cell.angle_alpha   90.00
_cell.angle_beta   90.00
_cell.angle_gamma   90.00
#
_symmetry.space_group_name_H-M   'P 1'
#
loop_
_entity.id
_entity.type
_entity.pdbx_description
1 polymer ?
#
loop_
_entity_poly.entity_id
_entity_poly.type
_entity_poly.pdbx_seq_one_letter_code
_entity_poly.pdbx_strand_id
1 'polypeptide(L)' 'MPNEILSLTVDLIFETTQRIRIRIYDPTNKRYEVPIPVPTVETKANVTDYIVSLNQSPFAIIIIRKSTGTI' A
#
# COMPACT_ATOMS: atom_id res chain seq x y z
N MET A 1 -11.89 5.21 26.76
CA MET A 1 -10.97 4.16 26.31
C MET A 1 -10.68 4.37 24.83
N PRO A 2 -9.44 4.22 24.35
CA PRO A 2 -9.13 4.26 22.92
C PRO A 2 -9.89 3.15 22.19
N ASN A 3 -10.39 3.43 20.98
CA ASN A 3 -11.04 2.44 20.12
C ASN A 3 -10.02 1.90 19.10
N GLU A 4 -9.13 1.02 19.57
CA GLU A 4 -8.08 0.43 18.75
C GLU A 4 -8.64 -0.66 17.83
N ILE A 5 -8.07 -0.76 16.63
CA ILE A 5 -8.36 -1.83 15.68
C ILE A 5 -7.17 -2.79 15.71
N LEU A 6 -7.38 -3.97 16.30
CA LEU A 6 -6.30 -4.92 16.59
C LEU A 6 -5.75 -5.62 15.34
N SER A 7 -6.54 -5.70 14.27
CA SER A 7 -6.16 -6.35 13.03
C SER A 7 -6.47 -5.44 11.85
N LEU A 8 -5.44 -5.13 11.07
CA LEU A 8 -5.54 -4.32 9.87
C LEU A 8 -5.02 -5.13 8.68
N THR A 9 -5.57 -4.86 7.50
CA THR A 9 -5.07 -5.39 6.24
C THR A 9 -4.38 -4.28 5.45
N VAL A 10 -3.29 -4.64 4.78
CA VAL A 10 -2.56 -3.76 3.87
C VAL A 10 -2.59 -4.32 2.47
N ASP A 11 -3.19 -3.59 1.54
CA ASP A 11 -3.07 -3.87 0.10
C ASP A 11 -1.93 -3.04 -0.49
N LEU A 12 -1.07 -3.71 -1.27
CA LEU A 12 -0.04 -3.10 -2.09
C LEU A 12 -0.43 -3.23 -3.56
N ILE A 13 -0.87 -2.13 -4.16
CA ILE A 13 -1.41 -2.09 -5.52
C ILE A 13 -0.37 -1.42 -6.42
N PHE A 14 0.23 -2.22 -7.28
CA PHE A 14 1.30 -1.81 -8.19
C PHE A 14 0.68 -1.23 -9.48
N GLU A 15 0.28 0.03 -9.43
CA GLU A 15 -0.55 0.64 -10.48
C GLU A 15 0.22 0.90 -11.78
N THR A 16 1.40 1.50 -11.69
CA THR A 16 2.25 1.81 -12.86
C THR A 16 3.72 1.67 -12.50
N THR A 17 4.60 1.90 -13.48
CA THR A 17 6.05 1.91 -13.29
C THR A 17 6.50 2.83 -12.15
N GLN A 18 5.83 3.97 -11.98
CA GLN A 18 6.22 5.01 -11.03
C GLN A 18 5.16 5.28 -9.95
N ARG A 19 4.09 4.48 -9.91
CA ARG A 19 2.97 4.67 -8.97
C ARG A 19 2.64 3.36 -8.27
N ILE A 20 2.73 3.39 -6.94
CA ILE A 20 2.20 2.38 -6.04
C ILE A 20 1.10 3.01 -5.19
N ARG A 21 0.04 2.26 -4.94
CA ARG A 21 -1.01 2.62 -4.00
C ARG A 21 -0.95 1.66 -2.81
N ILE A 22 -0.96 2.25 -1.62
CA ILE A 22 -1.00 1.52 -0.35
C ILE A 22 -2.37 1.79 0.28
N ARG A 23 -3.07 0.73 0.68
CA ARG A 23 -4.34 0.85 1.39
C ARG A 23 -4.26 0.07 2.69
N ILE A 24 -4.43 0.77 3.82
CA ILE A 24 -4.51 0.16 5.15
C ILE A 24 -5.96 0.30 5.61
N TYR A 25 -6.62 -0.80 5.93
CA TYR A 25 -8.03 -0.79 6.27
C TYR A 25 -8.38 -1.87 7.29
N ASP A 26 -9.52 -1.67 7.96
CA ASP A 26 -10.15 -2.66 8.82
C ASP A 26 -10.85 -3.71 7.93
N PRO A 27 -10.45 -4.99 7.98
CA PRO A 27 -11.04 -6.03 7.14
C PRO A 27 -12.45 -6.44 7.61
N THR A 28 -12.81 -6.15 8.86
CA THR A 28 -14.09 -6.56 9.46
C THR A 28 -15.14 -5.46 9.33
N ASN A 29 -14.76 -4.19 9.53
CA ASN A 29 -15.70 -3.07 9.48
C ASN A 29 -15.34 -2.11 8.35
N LYS A 30 -16.25 -1.97 7.38
CA LYS A 30 -16.10 -0.97 6.32
C LYS A 30 -16.12 0.43 6.94
N ARG A 31 -14.99 1.14 6.82
CA ARG A 31 -14.86 2.53 7.26
C ARG A 31 -15.16 3.48 6.09
N TYR A 32 -15.39 4.75 6.40
CA TYR A 32 -15.61 5.77 5.39
C TYR A 32 -14.40 5.87 4.45
N GLU A 33 -14.68 5.89 3.15
CA GLU A 33 -13.71 6.18 2.10
C GLU A 33 -14.17 7.45 1.38
N VAL A 34 -13.24 8.36 1.09
CA VAL A 34 -13.55 9.60 0.39
C VAL A 34 -14.10 9.27 -1.01
N PRO A 35 -15.27 9.78 -1.40
CA PRO A 35 -15.93 9.46 -2.67
C PRO A 35 -15.31 10.25 -3.83
N ILE A 36 -14.02 10.02 -4.09
CA ILE A 36 -13.31 10.56 -5.24
C ILE A 36 -13.09 9.45 -6.28
N PRO A 37 -13.03 9.80 -7.58
CA PRO A 37 -12.62 8.85 -8.60
C PRO A 37 -11.20 8.36 -8.29
N VAL A 38 -11.05 7.05 -8.13
CA VAL A 38 -9.74 6.41 -8.00
C VAL A 38 -9.49 5.57 -9.25
N PRO A 39 -8.30 5.65 -9.87
CA PRO A 39 -8.00 4.83 -11.04
C PRO A 39 -8.22 3.34 -10.73
N THR A 40 -8.99 2.68 -11.57
CA THR A 40 -9.13 1.22 -11.51
C THR A 40 -7.86 0.60 -12.06
N VAL A 41 -7.19 -0.21 -11.25
CA VAL A 41 -6.01 -0.97 -11.65
C VAL A 41 -6.45 -2.40 -11.92
N GLU A 42 -6.58 -2.76 -13.19
CA GLU A 42 -7.00 -4.11 -13.60
C GLU A 42 -5.84 -5.11 -13.61
N THR A 43 -4.62 -4.61 -13.87
CA THR A 43 -3.41 -5.44 -13.93
C THR A 43 -2.25 -4.77 -13.19
N LYS A 44 -1.43 -5.59 -12.54
CA LYS A 44 -0.19 -5.15 -11.90
C LYS A 44 0.79 -4.66 -12.97
N ALA A 45 1.50 -3.57 -12.68
CA ALA A 45 2.58 -3.08 -13.53
C ALA A 45 3.65 -4.18 -13.76
N ASN A 46 3.96 -4.45 -15.03
CA ASN A 46 4.96 -5.45 -15.42
C ASN A 46 6.37 -5.08 -14.96
N VAL A 47 6.70 -3.78 -14.96
CA VAL A 47 7.99 -3.23 -14.53
C VAL A 47 7.73 -2.03 -13.64
N THR A 48 8.53 -1.88 -12.59
CA THR A 48 8.48 -0.76 -11.64
C THR A 48 9.86 -0.11 -11.50
N ASP A 49 9.90 1.19 -11.20
CA ASP A 49 11.13 1.92 -10.85
C ASP A 49 11.44 1.85 -9.35
N TYR A 50 10.61 1.12 -8.60
CA TYR A 50 10.69 0.95 -7.16
C TYR A 50 10.63 -0.52 -6.75
N ILE A 51 11.24 -0.85 -5.61
CA ILE A 51 11.15 -2.12 -4.90
C ILE A 51 10.34 -1.88 -3.63
N VAL A 52 9.52 -2.86 -3.23
CA VAL A 52 8.82 -2.83 -1.95
C VAL A 52 9.35 -3.95 -1.08
N SER A 53 9.78 -3.60 0.13
CA SER A 53 10.18 -4.54 1.18
C SER A 53 9.27 -4.36 2.40
N LEU A 54 9.01 -5.46 3.11
CA LEU A 54 8.16 -5.48 4.29
C LEU A 54 8.98 -5.91 5.50
N ASN A 55 8.92 -5.14 6.57
CA ASN A 55 9.29 -5.62 7.90
C ASN A 55 8.03 -6.14 8.58
N GLN A 56 8.11 -7.31 9.20
CA GLN A 56 6.98 -7.93 9.90
C GLN A 56 6.87 -7.50 11.37
N SER A 57 7.99 -7.16 12.03
CA SER A 57 8.00 -6.82 13.46
C SER A 57 9.16 -5.87 13.83
N PRO A 58 8.87 -4.59 14.14
CA PRO A 58 7.58 -3.94 13.96
C PRO A 58 7.19 -3.89 12.47
N PHE A 59 5.89 -3.90 12.19
CA PHE A 59 5.41 -3.82 10.81
C PHE A 59 5.90 -2.53 10.13
N ALA A 60 6.53 -2.64 8.96
CA ALA A 60 6.94 -1.50 8.16
C ALA A 60 6.85 -1.79 6.67
N ILE A 61 6.54 -0.75 5.88
CA ILE A 61 6.58 -0.77 4.43
C ILE A 61 7.77 0.10 4.00
N ILE A 62 8.69 -0.47 3.23
CA ILE A 62 9.91 0.18 2.78
C ILE A 62 9.86 0.25 1.26
N ILE A 63 9.86 1.46 0.69
CA ILE A 63 9.89 1.69 -0.75
C ILE A 63 11.31 2.11 -1.13
N ILE A 64 11.92 1.45 -2.10
CA ILE A 64 13.31 1.70 -2.50
C ILE A 64 13.33 2.07 -3.97
N ARG A 65 13.88 3.24 -4.32
CA ARG A 65 14.09 3.63 -5.72
C ARG A 65 15.16 2.73 -6.35
N LYS A 66 14.84 2.01 -7.42
CA LYS A 66 15.77 1.07 -8.07
C LYS A 66 17.02 1.73 -8.60
N SER A 67 16.89 2.93 -9.16
CA SER A 67 18.00 3.61 -9.84
C SER A 67 19.09 4.13 -8.89
N THR A 68 18.73 4.47 -7.64
CA THR A 68 19.66 5.09 -6.68
C THR A 68 19.82 4.32 -5.39
N GLY A 69 18.93 3.35 -5.11
CA GLY A 69 18.88 2.65 -3.82
C GLY A 69 18.35 3.51 -2.67
N THR A 70 17.83 4.71 -2.95
CA THR A 70 17.27 5.60 -1.93
C THR A 70 15.97 5.03 -1.37
N ILE A 71 15.81 5.12 -0.04
CA ILE A 71 14.64 4.69 0.74
C ILE A 71 13.80 5.93 1.06
#